data_AF-A0A5L8NEL3-F1
#
_entry.id   AF-A0A5L8NEL3-F1
#
_cell.length_a   1.000
_cell.length_b   1.000
_cell.length_c   1.000
_cell.angle_alpha   90.00
_cell.angle_beta   90.00
_cell.angle_gamma   90.00
#
_symmetry.space_group_name_H-M   'P 1'
#
loop_
_entity.id
_entity.type
_entity.pdbx_description
1 polymer ?
#
loop_
_entity_poly.entity_id
_entity_poly.type
_entity_poly.pdbx_seq_one_letter_code
_entity_poly.pdbx_strand_id
1 'polypeptide(L)'
;MMRNSRLATRLSHLAYNIKGITRMMSPRFLLARREDILRALQERSDVDMIKKRVDYYCQINSKITLDKDAKSIASVRFARKGVGYKFDSYEYLRYFPQDFKAHFEFGDVSYICTKPSLTKSRPV
;
A
#
# COMPACT_ATOMS: atom_id res chain seq x y z
N MET A 1 25.14 5.96 26.05
CA MET A 1 24.91 5.28 24.76
C MET A 1 23.44 5.34 24.27
N MET A 2 22.67 6.42 24.52
CA MET A 2 21.23 6.55 24.14
C MET A 2 20.89 7.78 23.27
N ARG A 3 21.87 8.65 22.97
CA ARG A 3 21.67 9.86 22.16
C ARG A 3 21.77 9.57 20.65
N ASN A 4 22.68 8.67 20.25
CA ASN A 4 22.85 8.27 18.84
C ASN A 4 21.65 7.50 18.28
N SER A 5 20.97 6.68 19.09
CA SER A 5 19.80 5.92 18.64
C SER A 5 18.62 6.81 18.26
N ARG A 6 18.33 7.85 19.05
CA ARG A 6 17.24 8.80 18.76
C ARG A 6 17.49 9.65 17.51
N LEU A 7 18.74 10.04 17.26
CA LEU A 7 19.12 10.75 16.04
C LEU A 7 18.99 9.86 14.81
N ALA A 8 19.46 8.61 14.89
CA ALA A 8 19.29 7.63 13.82
C ALA A 8 17.81 7.38 13.47
N THR A 9 16.95 7.24 14.50
CA THR A 9 15.50 7.11 14.29
C THR A 9 14.89 8.35 13.64
N ARG A 10 15.31 9.57 14.04
CA ARG A 10 14.81 10.80 13.41
C ARG A 10 15.23 10.92 11.95
N LEU A 11 16.47 10.55 11.62
CA LEU A 11 16.97 10.55 10.26
C LEU A 11 16.23 9.52 9.38
N SER A 12 15.95 8.33 9.91
CA SER A 12 15.17 7.32 9.18
C SER A 12 13.73 7.76 8.93
N HIS A 13 13.08 8.40 9.92
CA HIS A 13 11.77 9.01 9.73
C HIS A 13 11.80 10.13 8.69
N LEU A 14 12.82 10.99 8.70
CA LEU A 14 12.95 12.06 7.72
C LEU A 14 13.10 11.49 6.30
N ALA A 15 14.00 10.52 6.12
CA ALA A 15 14.19 9.83 4.84
C ALA A 15 12.90 9.16 4.34
N TYR A 16 12.16 8.50 5.24
CA TYR A 16 10.87 7.90 4.93
C TYR A 16 9.84 8.95 4.45
N ASN A 17 9.72 10.08 5.16
CA ASN A 17 8.80 11.15 4.77
C ASN A 17 9.17 11.78 3.43
N ILE A 18 10.46 12.05 3.20
CA ILE A 18 10.95 12.59 1.92
C ILE A 18 10.61 11.62 0.78
N LYS A 19 10.86 10.31 0.97
CA LYS A 19 10.50 9.28 -0.01
C LYS A 19 9.00 9.24 -0.31
N GLY A 20 8.16 9.40 0.72
CA GLY A 20 6.71 9.49 0.56
C GLY A 20 6.28 10.71 -0.26
N ILE A 21 6.84 11.88 0.06
CA ILE A 21 6.54 13.15 -0.62
C ILE A 21 7.00 13.11 -2.08
N THR A 22 8.21 12.63 -2.36
CA THR A 22 8.71 12.55 -3.75
C THR A 22 7.83 11.67 -4.62
N ARG A 23 7.33 10.55 -4.09
CA ARG A 23 6.37 9.68 -4.80
C ARG A 23 5.03 10.35 -5.04
N MET A 24 4.56 11.16 -4.09
CA MET A 24 3.33 11.95 -4.25
C MET A 24 3.46 13.04 -5.31
N MET A 25 4.64 13.62 -5.48
CA MET A 25 4.88 14.69 -6.46
C MET A 25 5.28 14.15 -7.83
N SER A 26 5.82 12.93 -7.90
CA SER A 26 6.24 12.29 -9.14
C SER A 26 5.05 12.09 -10.11
N PRO A 27 5.15 12.60 -11.34
CA PRO A 27 4.15 12.36 -12.36
C PRO A 27 4.01 10.87 -12.71
N ARG A 28 2.76 10.42 -12.92
CA ARG A 28 2.46 9.00 -13.17
C ARG A 28 3.06 8.45 -14.47
N PHE A 29 3.33 9.31 -15.46
CA PHE A 29 3.97 8.91 -16.70
C PHE A 29 5.46 8.51 -16.53
N LEU A 30 6.08 8.85 -15.40
CA LEU A 30 7.44 8.39 -15.05
C LEU A 30 7.44 6.99 -14.42
N LEU A 31 6.27 6.43 -14.12
CA LEU A 31 6.17 5.10 -13.54
C LEU A 31 6.36 4.05 -14.63
N ALA A 32 7.05 2.96 -14.28
CA ALA A 32 7.06 1.77 -15.12
C ALA A 32 5.62 1.27 -15.35
N ARG A 33 5.36 0.71 -16.53
CA ARG A 33 4.05 0.13 -16.84
C ARG A 33 3.83 -1.09 -15.95
N ARG A 34 2.63 -1.23 -15.41
CA ARG A 34 2.26 -2.36 -14.54
C ARG A 34 2.47 -3.71 -15.23
N GLU A 35 2.23 -3.78 -16.54
CA GLU A 35 2.42 -4.98 -17.34
C GLU A 35 3.89 -5.41 -17.39
N ASP A 36 4.82 -4.44 -17.45
CA ASP A 36 6.26 -4.72 -17.43
C ASP A 36 6.69 -5.25 -16.04
N ILE A 37 6.14 -4.66 -14.96
CA ILE A 37 6.37 -5.13 -13.58
C ILE A 37 5.85 -6.57 -13.38
N LEU A 38 4.64 -6.86 -13.88
CA LEU A 38 4.03 -8.19 -13.75
C LEU A 38 4.77 -9.25 -14.57
N ARG A 39 5.35 -8.89 -15.71
CA ARG A 39 6.23 -9.79 -16.47
C ARG A 39 7.51 -10.09 -15.69
N ALA A 40 8.20 -9.06 -15.21
CA ALA A 40 9.41 -9.23 -14.40
C ALA A 40 9.16 -10.03 -13.11
N LEU A 41 7.95 -9.95 -12.52
CA LEU A 41 7.56 -10.75 -11.36
C LEU A 41 7.62 -12.26 -11.65
N GLN A 42 7.29 -12.72 -12.86
CA GLN A 42 7.32 -14.15 -13.18
C GLN A 42 8.74 -14.72 -13.24
N GLU A 43 9.74 -13.88 -13.47
CA GLU A 43 11.15 -14.28 -13.58
C GLU A 43 11.86 -14.33 -12.21
N ARG A 44 11.18 -13.90 -11.14
CA ARG A 44 11.76 -13.89 -9.79
C ARG A 44 11.85 -15.30 -9.23
N SER A 45 12.97 -15.61 -8.58
CA SER A 45 13.18 -16.89 -7.89
C SER A 45 12.21 -17.14 -6.74
N ASP A 46 11.62 -16.09 -6.17
CA ASP A 46 10.67 -16.17 -5.04
C ASP A 46 9.20 -15.97 -5.45
N VAL A 47 8.87 -16.07 -6.75
CA VAL A 47 7.51 -15.84 -7.26
C VAL A 47 6.46 -16.74 -6.61
N ASP A 48 6.78 -18.01 -6.34
CA ASP A 48 5.84 -18.96 -5.73
C ASP A 48 5.51 -18.58 -4.28
N MET A 49 6.51 -18.09 -3.53
CA MET A 49 6.29 -17.55 -2.19
C MET A 49 5.39 -16.31 -2.25
N ILE A 50 5.60 -15.42 -3.22
CA ILE A 50 4.76 -14.23 -3.40
C ILE A 50 3.32 -14.63 -3.70
N LYS A 51 3.10 -15.54 -4.67
CA LYS A 51 1.77 -16.04 -5.02
C LYS A 51 1.08 -16.66 -3.81
N LYS A 52 1.76 -17.52 -3.06
CA LYS A 52 1.25 -18.11 -1.82
C LYS A 52 0.81 -17.07 -0.79
N ARG A 53 1.56 -15.97 -0.64
CA ARG A 53 1.17 -14.86 0.25
C ARG A 53 -0.04 -14.09 -0.28
N VAL A 54 -0.10 -13.84 -1.60
CA VAL A 54 -1.26 -13.20 -2.22
C VAL A 54 -2.51 -14.03 -1.96
N ASP A 55 -2.47 -15.34 -2.20
CA ASP A 55 -3.61 -16.24 -1.99
C ASP A 55 -4.02 -16.32 -0.51
N TYR A 56 -3.05 -16.26 0.40
CA TYR A 56 -3.30 -16.24 1.85
C TYR A 56 -4.06 -14.96 2.28
N TYR A 57 -3.62 -13.78 1.84
CA TYR A 57 -4.22 -12.51 2.26
C TYR A 57 -5.47 -12.12 1.44
N CYS A 58 -5.54 -12.54 0.18
CA CYS A 58 -6.61 -12.17 -0.75
C CYS A 58 -7.46 -13.41 -1.09
N GLN A 59 -8.40 -13.74 -0.21
CA GLN A 59 -9.29 -14.90 -0.37
C GLN A 59 -10.54 -14.59 -1.22
N ILE A 60 -10.50 -13.53 -2.02
CA ILE A 60 -11.61 -13.13 -2.89
C ILE A 60 -11.68 -14.09 -4.08
N ASN A 61 -12.70 -14.94 -4.11
CA ASN A 61 -12.90 -15.96 -5.14
C ASN A 61 -14.05 -15.64 -6.12
N SER A 62 -14.71 -14.50 -5.96
CA SER A 62 -15.85 -14.08 -6.76
C SER A 62 -15.89 -12.56 -6.89
N LYS A 63 -16.68 -12.05 -7.85
CA LYS A 63 -16.85 -10.60 -8.02
C LYS A 63 -17.59 -10.03 -6.82
N ILE A 64 -17.07 -8.94 -6.26
CA ILE A 64 -17.66 -8.24 -5.13
C ILE A 64 -18.14 -6.86 -5.59
N THR A 65 -19.35 -6.49 -5.17
CA THR A 65 -19.86 -5.14 -5.37
C THR A 65 -19.43 -4.28 -4.19
N LEU A 66 -18.69 -3.20 -4.48
CA LEU A 66 -18.31 -2.22 -3.47
C LEU A 66 -19.52 -1.35 -3.11
N ASP A 67 -19.70 -1.08 -1.82
CA ASP A 67 -20.76 -0.18 -1.38
C ASP A 67 -20.33 1.30 -1.47
N LYS A 68 -21.23 2.19 -1.01
CA LYS A 68 -21.04 3.64 -1.02
C LYS A 68 -19.88 4.15 -0.17
N ASP A 69 -19.41 3.36 0.80
CA ASP A 69 -18.34 3.76 1.71
C ASP A 69 -16.95 3.57 1.08
N ALA A 70 -16.85 2.78 0.01
CA ALA A 70 -15.61 2.61 -0.75
C ALA A 70 -15.10 3.95 -1.28
N LYS A 71 -13.81 4.22 -1.09
CA LYS A 71 -13.17 5.47 -1.46
C LYS A 71 -12.36 5.30 -2.73
N SER A 72 -12.32 6.34 -3.55
CA SER A 72 -11.40 6.40 -4.68
C SER A 72 -9.96 6.27 -4.16
N ILE A 73 -9.14 5.47 -4.83
CA ILE A 73 -7.73 5.31 -4.45
C ILE A 73 -6.97 6.65 -4.53
N ALA A 74 -7.44 7.60 -5.35
CA ALA A 74 -6.91 8.96 -5.42
C ALA A 74 -6.98 9.69 -4.07
N SER A 75 -8.00 9.40 -3.25
CA SER A 75 -8.19 10.08 -1.97
C SER A 75 -7.08 9.76 -0.98
N VAL A 76 -6.38 8.63 -1.14
CA VAL A 76 -5.23 8.25 -0.28
C VAL A 76 -4.13 9.30 -0.38
N ARG A 77 -3.90 9.89 -1.56
CA ARG A 77 -2.91 10.96 -1.77
C ARG A 77 -3.15 12.16 -0.85
N PHE A 78 -4.40 12.42 -0.45
CA PHE A 78 -4.77 13.57 0.38
C PHE A 78 -5.31 13.17 1.76
N ALA A 79 -5.17 11.89 2.15
CA ALA A 79 -5.59 11.43 3.47
C ALA A 79 -4.86 12.22 4.58
N ARG A 80 -5.64 12.76 5.52
CA ARG A 80 -5.14 13.56 6.66
C ARG A 80 -4.77 12.70 7.87
N LYS A 81 -5.40 11.52 8.02
CA LYS A 81 -5.12 10.54 9.08
C LYS A 81 -4.22 9.43 8.54
N GLY A 82 -3.35 8.90 9.40
CA GLY A 82 -2.50 7.75 9.07
C GLY A 82 -1.42 8.07 8.02
N VAL A 83 -0.63 9.14 8.22
CA VAL A 83 0.39 9.61 7.26
C VAL A 83 1.34 8.50 6.80
N GLY A 84 1.74 7.59 7.70
CA GLY A 84 2.53 6.40 7.34
C GLY A 84 1.77 5.46 6.40
N TYR A 85 0.57 5.02 6.81
CA TYR A 85 -0.29 4.17 5.98
C TYR A 85 -0.61 4.79 4.62
N LYS A 86 -0.74 6.11 4.56
CA LYS A 86 -0.90 6.87 3.32
C LYS A 86 0.30 6.70 2.40
N PHE A 87 1.53 6.90 2.87
CA PHE A 87 2.71 6.76 2.02
C PHE A 87 2.90 5.31 1.57
N ASP A 88 2.69 4.36 2.48
CA ASP A 88 2.80 2.93 2.21
C ASP A 88 1.77 2.49 1.16
N SER A 89 0.52 2.93 1.30
CA SER A 89 -0.54 2.58 0.35
C SER A 89 -0.35 3.29 -0.99
N TYR A 90 -0.06 4.60 -0.97
CA TYR A 90 0.07 5.40 -2.18
C TYR A 90 1.26 4.95 -3.05
N GLU A 91 2.32 4.40 -2.46
CA GLU A 91 3.45 3.81 -3.17
C GLU A 91 3.01 2.84 -4.28
N TYR A 92 2.00 2.01 -3.98
CA TYR A 92 1.48 0.99 -4.88
C TYR A 92 0.24 1.46 -5.65
N LEU A 93 -0.67 2.21 -5.00
CA LEU A 93 -1.91 2.66 -5.63
C LEU A 93 -1.69 3.58 -6.84
N ARG A 94 -0.58 4.32 -6.90
CA ARG A 94 -0.25 5.22 -8.02
C ARG A 94 -0.11 4.52 -9.38
N TYR A 95 0.10 3.20 -9.40
CA TYR A 95 0.18 2.37 -10.62
C TYR A 95 -1.21 2.01 -11.21
N PHE A 96 -2.31 2.28 -10.50
CA PHE A 96 -3.67 1.93 -10.91
C PHE A 96 -4.48 3.16 -11.38
N PRO A 97 -5.51 3.01 -12.23
CA PRO A 97 -6.46 4.08 -12.52
C PRO A 97 -7.03 4.70 -11.23
N GLN A 98 -6.98 6.02 -11.11
CA GLN A 98 -7.23 6.70 -9.83
C GLN A 98 -8.72 6.81 -9.49
N ASP A 99 -9.58 6.53 -10.44
CA ASP A 99 -11.02 6.36 -10.32
C ASP A 99 -11.43 5.02 -9.70
N PHE A 100 -10.50 4.05 -9.60
CA PHE A 100 -10.75 2.80 -8.88
C PHE A 100 -11.10 3.07 -7.41
N LYS A 101 -11.94 2.21 -6.84
CA LYS A 101 -12.41 2.31 -5.46
C LYS A 101 -11.95 1.12 -4.62
N ALA A 102 -11.72 1.35 -3.34
CA ALA A 102 -11.41 0.32 -2.36
C ALA A 102 -11.90 0.73 -0.96
N HIS A 103 -12.08 -0.25 -0.08
CA HIS A 103 -12.13 0.01 1.36
C HIS A 103 -10.71 0.07 1.92
N PHE A 104 -10.52 0.94 2.90
CA PHE A 104 -9.23 1.15 3.57
C PHE A 104 -9.45 1.05 5.07
N GLU A 105 -8.71 0.17 5.72
CA GLU A 105 -8.66 0.08 7.17
C GLU A 105 -7.25 0.46 7.62
N PHE A 106 -7.05 1.76 7.86
CA PHE A 106 -5.75 2.31 8.25
C PHE A 106 -5.56 2.23 9.75
N GLY A 107 -4.46 1.60 10.16
CA GLY A 107 -4.15 1.31 11.55
C GLY A 107 -3.43 -0.04 11.65
N ASP A 108 -3.12 -0.43 12.88
CA ASP A 108 -2.73 -1.81 13.16
C ASP A 108 -4.03 -2.62 13.32
N VAL A 109 -4.36 -3.43 12.31
CA VAL A 109 -5.59 -4.24 12.31
C VAL A 109 -5.30 -5.63 12.84
N SER A 110 -6.00 -6.04 13.89
CA SER A 110 -5.87 -7.37 14.53
C SER A 110 -7.18 -8.15 14.47
N TYR A 111 -7.99 -7.90 13.45
CA TYR A 111 -9.30 -8.53 13.26
C TYR A 111 -9.58 -8.72 11.76
N ILE A 112 -10.47 -9.64 11.45
CA ILE A 112 -10.91 -9.87 10.05
C ILE A 112 -11.88 -8.75 9.66
N CYS A 113 -11.55 -8.01 8.61
CA CYS A 113 -12.44 -6.97 8.08
C CYS A 113 -13.73 -7.62 7.54
N THR A 114 -14.88 -7.02 7.85
CA THR A 114 -16.19 -7.48 7.36
C THR A 114 -16.38 -7.30 5.86
N LYS A 115 -15.59 -6.41 5.26
CA LYS A 115 -15.55 -6.13 3.82
C LYS A 115 -14.10 -6.30 3.33
N PRO A 116 -13.89 -6.63 2.05
CA PRO A 116 -12.55 -6.66 1.48
C PRO A 116 -11.92 -5.27 1.55
N SER A 117 -10.82 -5.17 2.31
CA SER A 117 -10.19 -3.90 2.65
C SER A 117 -8.69 -3.99 2.48
N LEU A 118 -8.09 -2.90 2.01
CA LEU A 118 -6.66 -2.71 2.07
C LEU A 118 -6.27 -2.31 3.48
N THR A 119 -5.45 -3.13 4.12
CA THR A 119 -5.06 -2.94 5.51
C THR A 119 -3.64 -3.44 5.78
N LYS A 120 -3.10 -3.03 6.92
CA LYS A 120 -1.89 -3.58 7.51
C LYS A 120 -2.31 -4.48 8.68
N SER A 121 -2.52 -5.77 8.38
CA SER A 121 -2.86 -6.75 9.40
C SER A 121 -1.66 -7.05 10.30
N ARG A 122 -1.89 -7.08 11.60
CA ARG A 122 -1.07 -7.80 12.58
C ARG A 122 -1.56 -9.24 12.69
N PRO A 123 -0.76 -10.17 13.26
CA PRO A 123 -1.25 -11.52 13.53
C PRO A 123 -2.56 -11.45 14.32
N VAL A 124 -3.55 -12.19 13.85
CA VAL A 124 -4.87 -12.38 14.49
C VAL A 124 -4.81 -13.61 15.37
#